data_AF-A0A0Q8TN63-F1
#
_entry.id   AF-A0A0Q8TN63-F1
#
_cell.length_a   1.000
_cell.length_b   1.000
_cell.length_c   1.000
_cell.angle_alpha   90.00
_cell.angle_beta   90.00
_cell.angle_gamma   90.00
#
_symmetry.space_group_name_H-M   'P 1'
#
loop_
_entity.id
_entity.type
_entity.pdbx_description
1 polymer ?
#
loop_
_entity_poly.entity_id
_entity_poly.type
_entity_poly.pdbx_seq_one_letter_code
_entity_poly.pdbx_strand_id
1 'polypeptide(L)' 'MAPNADAAPGDSGQLEIEGHTGTWQVKDGTLTVTCLTMGIAPKSAKVQDNADFLAQLLMQEMHREWKLTRP' A
#
# COMPACT_ATOMS: atom_id res chain seq x y z
N MET A 1 -17.28 6.35 -11.33
CA MET A 1 -18.06 5.12 -11.07
C MET A 1 -17.66 4.11 -12.13
N ALA A 2 -17.10 2.94 -11.81
CA ALA A 2 -17.35 2.05 -10.68
C ALA A 2 -16.10 1.21 -10.30
N PRO A 3 -16.12 0.44 -9.20
CA PRO A 3 -16.95 0.54 -7.99
C PRO A 3 -16.08 0.89 -6.77
N ASN A 4 -16.68 1.21 -5.62
CA ASN A 4 -16.03 0.87 -4.36
C ASN A 4 -15.80 -0.64 -4.45
N ALA A 5 -14.58 -1.08 -4.70
CA ALA A 5 -14.22 -2.46 -4.50
C ALA A 5 -14.29 -2.65 -2.98
N ASP A 6 -15.40 -3.20 -2.52
CA ASP A 6 -15.46 -3.89 -1.23
C ASP A 6 -14.27 -4.86 -1.23
N ALA A 7 -13.17 -4.46 -0.58
CA ALA A 7 -11.96 -5.24 -0.53
C ALA A 7 -12.28 -6.55 0.18
N ALA A 8 -12.45 -7.61 -0.59
CA ALA A 8 -12.71 -8.93 -0.04
C ALA A 8 -11.47 -9.41 0.73
N PRO A 9 -11.60 -10.26 1.75
CA PRO A 9 -10.44 -10.93 2.33
C PRO A 9 -9.74 -11.76 1.24
N GLY A 10 -8.53 -11.33 0.85
CA GLY A 10 -7.80 -11.85 -0.32
C GLY A 10 -7.54 -10.82 -1.43
N ASP A 11 -7.97 -9.57 -1.23
CA ASP A 11 -7.74 -8.50 -2.19
C ASP A 11 -6.25 -8.16 -2.33
N SER A 12 -5.81 -7.93 -3.57
CA SER A 12 -4.44 -7.56 -3.87
C SER A 12 -4.43 -6.61 -5.06
N GLY A 13 -3.58 -5.59 -4.98
CA GLY A 13 -3.52 -4.57 -6.00
C GLY A 13 -2.12 -3.99 -6.18
N GLN A 14 -2.02 -3.08 -7.13
CA GLN A 14 -0.81 -2.33 -7.45
C GLN A 14 -1.10 -0.84 -7.35
N LEU A 15 -0.11 -0.09 -6.88
CA LEU A 15 -0.13 1.36 -6.72
C LEU A 15 1.13 1.92 -7.38
N GLU A 16 1.03 3.14 -7.89
CA GLU A 16 2.18 3.89 -8.35
C GLU A 16 2.21 5.25 -7.66
N ILE A 17 3.39 5.64 -7.17
CA ILE A 17 3.63 6.95 -6.56
C ILE A 17 4.95 7.51 -7.05
N GLU A 18 4.93 8.67 -7.72
CA GLU A 18 6.14 9.37 -8.19
C GLU A 18 7.13 8.44 -8.94
N GLY A 19 6.61 7.55 -9.80
CA GLY A 19 7.41 6.58 -10.58
C GLY A 19 7.82 5.32 -9.81
N HIS A 20 7.38 5.17 -8.56
CA HIS A 20 7.59 3.99 -7.75
C HIS A 20 6.35 3.10 -7.72
N THR A 21 6.48 1.90 -8.29
CA THR A 21 5.43 0.89 -8.22
C THR A 21 5.52 0.12 -6.91
N GLY A 22 4.42 0.08 -6.16
CA GLY A 22 4.23 -0.74 -4.96
C GLY A 22 3.08 -1.71 -5.16
N THR A 23 3.15 -2.86 -4.52
CA THR A 23 2.07 -3.85 -4.49
C THR A 23 1.52 -3.95 -3.09
N TRP A 24 0.24 -4.27 -2.97
CA TRP A 24 -0.38 -4.52 -1.69
C TRP A 24 -1.24 -5.77 -1.72
N GLN A 25 -1.36 -6.41 -0.57
CA GLN A 25 -2.15 -7.61 -0.39
C GLN A 25 -2.81 -7.60 0.99
N VAL A 26 -4.07 -8.00 1.04
CA VAL A 26 -4.84 -8.20 2.28
C VAL A 26 -4.90 -9.68 2.59
N LYS A 27 -4.39 -10.05 3.77
CA LYS A 27 -4.44 -11.41 4.29
C LYS A 27 -4.94 -11.39 5.72
N ASP A 28 -5.98 -12.18 6.02
CA ASP A 28 -6.60 -12.24 7.35
C ASP A 28 -6.97 -10.85 7.91
N GLY A 29 -7.47 -9.95 7.06
CA GLY A 29 -7.81 -8.56 7.41
C GLY A 29 -6.60 -7.65 7.66
N THR A 30 -5.39 -8.10 7.36
CA THR A 30 -4.15 -7.32 7.44
C THR A 30 -3.66 -6.99 6.03
N LEU A 31 -3.60 -5.70 5.71
CA LEU A 31 -3.01 -5.20 4.48
C LEU A 31 -1.50 -5.07 4.64
N THR A 32 -0.74 -5.55 3.66
CA THR A 32 0.70 -5.35 3.58
C THR A 32 1.05 -4.69 2.26
N VAL A 33 1.69 -3.53 2.31
CA VAL A 33 2.24 -2.80 1.15
C VAL A 33 3.72 -3.06 1.05
N THR A 34 4.18 -3.36 -0.16
CA THR A 34 5.59 -3.58 -0.49
C THR A 34 5.98 -2.70 -1.66
N CYS A 35 7.07 -1.93 -1.54
CA CYS A 35 7.64 -1.19 -2.66
C CYS A 35 9.13 -1.49 -2.81
N LEU A 36 9.46 -2.36 -3.76
CA LEU A 36 10.85 -2.78 -4.01
C LEU A 36 11.72 -1.65 -4.57
N THR A 37 11.12 -0.71 -5.30
CA THR A 37 11.86 0.39 -5.96
C THR A 37 12.32 1.47 -4.97
N MET A 38 11.70 1.56 -3.78
CA MET A 38 12.10 2.49 -2.73
C MET A 38 13.18 1.91 -1.81
N GLY A 39 13.35 0.59 -1.78
CA GLY A 39 14.25 -0.08 -0.82
C GLY A 39 13.81 0.06 0.65
N ILE A 40 12.55 0.42 0.90
CA ILE A 40 11.96 0.53 2.25
C ILE A 40 11.30 -0.79 2.61
N ALA A 41 11.36 -1.16 3.89
CA ALA A 41 10.69 -2.35 4.40
C ALA A 41 9.17 -2.28 4.17
N PRO A 42 8.51 -3.41 3.85
CA PRO A 42 7.07 -3.43 3.66
C PRO A 42 6.34 -2.98 4.93
N LYS A 43 5.22 -2.27 4.76
CA LYS A 43 4.37 -1.82 5.86
C LYS A 43 3.08 -2.62 5.91
N SER A 44 2.64 -2.92 7.12
CA SER A 44 1.41 -3.67 7.35
C SER A 44 0.46 -2.93 8.29
N ALA A 45 -0.83 -2.97 7.99
CA ALA A 45 -1.88 -2.41 8.86
C ALA A 45 -3.19 -3.21 8.76
N LYS A 46 -4.00 -3.19 9.81
CA LYS A 46 -5.32 -3.83 9.79
C LYS A 46 -6.29 -3.04 8.90
N VAL A 47 -6.96 -3.73 7.99
CA VAL A 47 -8.05 -3.18 7.18
C VAL A 47 -9.29 -3.11 8.05
N GLN A 48 -9.86 -1.92 8.20
CA GLN A 48 -11.12 -1.71 8.93
C GLN A 48 -12.29 -1.46 7.97
N ASP A 49 -12.08 -0.63 6.95
CA ASP A 49 -13.11 -0.24 5.98
C ASP A 49 -12.63 -0.36 4.54
N ASN A 50 -11.51 0.29 4.19
CA ASN A 50 -11.08 0.42 2.80
C ASN A 50 -9.58 0.07 2.65
N ALA A 51 -9.32 -1.07 2.00
CA ALA A 51 -7.97 -1.56 1.72
C ALA A 51 -7.22 -0.63 0.76
N ASP A 52 -7.84 -0.19 -0.33
CA ASP A 52 -7.21 0.70 -1.32
C ASP A 52 -6.73 2.01 -0.70
N PHE A 53 -7.57 2.64 0.12
CA PHE A 53 -7.20 3.88 0.83
C PHE A 53 -6.04 3.64 1.80
N LEU A 54 -6.10 2.55 2.58
CA LEU A 54 -5.03 2.19 3.51
C LEU A 54 -3.72 1.87 2.78
N ALA A 55 -3.82 1.20 1.62
CA ALA A 55 -2.67 0.89 0.78
C ALA A 55 -2.01 2.16 0.25
N GLN A 56 -2.80 3.12 -0.25
CA GLN A 56 -2.29 4.42 -0.68
C GLN A 56 -1.64 5.19 0.47
N LEU A 57 -2.26 5.18 1.66
CA LEU A 57 -1.72 5.85 2.85
C LEU A 57 -0.36 5.25 3.27
N LEU A 58 -0.26 3.93 3.37
CA LEU A 58 0.98 3.24 3.71
C LEU A 58 2.06 3.45 2.64
N MET A 59 1.68 3.44 1.36
CA MET A 59 2.58 3.71 0.24
C MET A 59 3.12 5.15 0.28
N GLN A 60 2.28 6.13 0.61
CA GLN A 60 2.68 7.52 0.83
C GLN A 60 3.63 7.66 2.02
N GLU A 61 3.40 6.92 3.10
CA GLU A 61 4.28 6.92 4.27
C GLU A 61 5.65 6.33 3.94
N MET A 62 5.70 5.17 3.26
CA MET A 62 6.94 4.58 2.75
C MET A 62 7.68 5.54 1.83
N HIS A 63 6.95 6.21 0.94
CA HIS A 63 7.51 7.19 0.01
C HIS A 63 8.07 8.42 0.73
N ARG A 64 7.40 8.88 1.78
CA ARG A 64 7.90 9.97 2.63
C ARG A 64 9.18 9.58 3.37
N GLU A 65 9.23 8.37 3.93
CA GLU A 65 10.46 7.84 4.56
C GLU A 65 11.59 7.70 3.55
N TRP A 66 11.28 7.21 2.35
CA TRP A 66 12.21 7.15 1.24
C TRP A 66 12.76 8.54 0.86
N LYS A 67 11.89 9.57 0.81
CA LYS A 67 12.31 10.96 0.59
C LYS A 67 13.20 11.51 1.71
N LEU A 68 12.91 11.17 2.97
CA LEU A 68 13.70 11.60 4.13
C LEU A 68 15.06 10.89 4.23
N THR A 69 15.17 9.69 3.67
CA THR A 69 16.40 8.87 3.68
C THR A 69 17.29 9.10 2.46
N ARG A 70 16.81 9.81 1.43
CA ARG A 70 17.67 10.26 0.32
C ARG A 70 18.47 11.52 0.75
N PRO A 71 19.80 11.54 0.55
CA PRO A 71 20.64 12.73 0.77
C PRO A 71 20.40 13.84 -0.26
#